data_AF-A0A924YCU0-F1
#
_entry.id   AF-A0A924YCU0-F1
#
_cell.length_a   1.000
_cell.length_b   1.000
_cell.length_c   1.000
_cell.angle_alpha   90.00
_cell.angle_beta   90.00
_cell.angle_gamma   90.00
#
_symmetry.space_group_name_H-M   'P 1'
#
loop_
_entity.id
_entity.type
_entity.pdbx_description
1 polymer ?
#
loop_
_entity_poly.entity_id
_entity_poly.type
_entity_poly.pdbx_seq_one_letter_code
_entity_poly.pdbx_strand_id
1 'polypeptide(L)'
;MAVTETQHTLHPLKRRRWLRCALIALIALMVLAIGALYVLYRAIEGLGHMVDFMVPVVANHEVDDLDNMLGFSLPENVSDFHSTSYSFMQERVIGMRFSFPANDLDEFTMLLGFTEPLEAGVNPTENHNDLFANEDWWQTEDTNVSVGGTFSEWSAAQTYYDLFVDQTDPAQYIVYLVVVQG
;
A
#
# COMPACT_ATOMS: atom_id res chain seq x y z
N MET A 1 -57.99 -55.75 -27.61
CA MET A 1 -58.06 -54.62 -26.65
C MET A 1 -57.71 -53.35 -27.42
N ALA A 2 -58.68 -52.47 -27.65
CA ALA A 2 -58.44 -51.18 -28.26
C ALA A 2 -58.28 -50.14 -27.14
N VAL A 3 -57.11 -49.50 -27.07
CA VAL A 3 -56.84 -48.40 -26.13
C VAL A 3 -57.27 -47.11 -26.79
N THR A 4 -58.34 -46.51 -26.27
CA THR A 4 -58.88 -45.25 -26.77
C THR A 4 -58.03 -44.09 -26.23
N GLU A 5 -57.13 -43.58 -27.06
CA GLU A 5 -56.29 -42.43 -26.73
C GLU A 5 -57.13 -41.14 -26.79
N THR A 6 -57.44 -40.56 -25.63
CA THR A 6 -58.22 -39.33 -25.52
C THR A 6 -57.29 -38.13 -25.75
N GLN A 7 -57.27 -37.61 -26.98
CA GLN A 7 -56.55 -36.37 -27.29
C GLN A 7 -57.27 -35.18 -26.64
N HIS A 8 -56.73 -34.71 -25.51
CA HIS A 8 -57.14 -33.45 -24.87
C HIS A 8 -56.65 -32.25 -25.70
N THR A 9 -57.43 -31.85 -26.71
CA THR A 9 -57.16 -30.62 -27.46
C THR A 9 -57.47 -29.41 -26.60
N LEU A 10 -56.42 -28.70 -26.16
CA LEU A 10 -56.54 -27.45 -25.41
C LEU A 10 -57.29 -26.38 -26.23
N HIS A 11 -58.37 -25.84 -25.65
CA HIS A 11 -59.21 -24.81 -26.26
C HIS A 11 -58.38 -23.59 -26.73
N PRO A 12 -58.52 -23.12 -27.99
CA PRO A 12 -57.62 -22.14 -28.62
C PRO A 12 -57.53 -20.80 -27.88
N LEU A 13 -58.58 -20.41 -27.15
CA LEU A 13 -58.60 -19.20 -26.32
C LEU A 13 -57.72 -19.33 -25.06
N LYS A 14 -57.58 -20.53 -24.47
CA LYS A 14 -56.68 -20.78 -23.33
C LYS A 14 -55.22 -20.69 -23.75
N ARG A 15 -54.89 -21.21 -24.94
CA ARG A 15 -53.55 -21.16 -25.52
C ARG A 15 -53.06 -19.71 -25.74
N ARG A 16 -53.91 -18.82 -26.26
CA ARG A 16 -53.56 -17.40 -26.47
C ARG A 16 -53.32 -16.65 -25.15
N ARG A 17 -54.10 -16.92 -24.11
CA ARG A 17 -53.90 -16.30 -22.79
C ARG A 17 -52.61 -16.78 -22.15
N TRP A 18 -52.32 -18.08 -22.23
CA TRP A 18 -51.10 -18.64 -21.68
C TRP A 18 -49.83 -18.09 -22.36
N LEU A 19 -49.85 -17.96 -23.70
CA LEU A 19 -48.75 -17.34 -24.45
C LEU A 19 -48.52 -15.88 -24.05
N ARG A 20 -49.58 -15.10 -23.81
CA ARG A 20 -49.46 -13.70 -23.36
C ARG A 20 -48.85 -13.62 -21.95
N CYS A 21 -49.27 -14.46 -21.02
CA CYS A 21 -48.69 -14.49 -19.69
C CYS A 21 -47.22 -14.92 -19.71
N ALA A 22 -46.87 -15.93 -20.51
CA ALA A 22 -45.49 -16.38 -20.70
C ALA A 22 -44.61 -15.27 -21.27
N LEU A 23 -45.11 -14.53 -22.27
CA LEU A 23 -44.39 -13.40 -22.86
C LEU A 23 -44.16 -12.28 -21.85
N ILE A 24 -45.18 -11.91 -21.07
CA ILE A 24 -45.06 -10.87 -20.03
C ILE A 24 -44.05 -11.28 -18.96
N ALA A 25 -44.08 -12.54 -18.52
CA ALA A 25 -43.12 -13.07 -17.54
C ALA A 25 -41.68 -13.03 -18.08
N LEU A 26 -41.48 -13.36 -19.36
CA LEU A 26 -40.17 -13.32 -20.01
C LEU A 26 -39.63 -11.88 -20.13
N ILE A 27 -40.50 -10.92 -20.49
CA ILE A 27 -40.14 -9.50 -20.53
C ILE A 27 -39.74 -9.00 -19.13
N ALA A 28 -40.51 -9.35 -18.10
CA ALA A 28 -40.19 -8.96 -16.72
C ALA A 28 -38.84 -9.52 -16.25
N LEU A 29 -38.55 -10.79 -16.55
CA LEU A 29 -37.26 -11.42 -16.26
C LEU A 29 -36.09 -10.71 -16.95
N MET A 30 -36.27 -10.34 -18.22
CA MET A 30 -35.24 -9.63 -18.99
C MET A 30 -34.95 -8.24 -18.40
N VAL A 31 -35.98 -7.50 -18.00
CA VAL A 31 -35.82 -6.18 -17.36
C VAL A 31 -35.08 -6.30 -16.03
N LEU A 32 -35.42 -7.31 -15.21
CA LEU A 32 -34.73 -7.57 -13.95
C LEU A 32 -33.26 -7.94 -14.16
N ALA A 33 -32.96 -8.77 -15.17
CA ALA A 33 -31.59 -9.14 -15.50
C ALA A 33 -30.76 -7.93 -15.96
N ILE A 34 -31.33 -7.06 -16.80
CA ILE A 34 -30.67 -5.82 -17.24
C ILE A 34 -30.43 -4.89 -16.04
N GLY A 35 -31.41 -4.75 -15.15
CA GLY A 35 -31.27 -3.94 -13.92
C GLY A 35 -30.16 -4.46 -13.02
N ALA A 36 -30.10 -5.78 -12.80
CA ALA A 36 -29.04 -6.41 -12.01
C ALA A 36 -27.65 -6.22 -12.64
N LEU A 37 -27.53 -6.39 -13.96
CA LEU A 37 -26.29 -6.12 -14.71
C LEU A 37 -25.85 -4.67 -14.58
N TYR A 38 -26.78 -3.72 -14.66
CA TYR A 38 -26.47 -2.30 -14.50
C TYR A 38 -25.97 -1.97 -13.08
N VAL A 39 -26.59 -2.53 -12.03
CA VAL A 39 -26.13 -2.36 -10.64
C VAL A 39 -24.75 -2.97 -10.44
N LEU A 40 -24.50 -4.16 -10.98
CA LEU A 40 -23.18 -4.81 -10.91
C LEU A 40 -22.11 -3.98 -11.63
N TYR A 41 -22.43 -3.48 -12.83
CA TYR A 41 -21.53 -2.60 -13.59
C TYR A 41 -21.19 -1.33 -12.79
N ARG A 42 -22.18 -0.67 -12.17
CA ARG A 42 -21.95 0.50 -11.31
C ARG A 42 -21.12 0.18 -10.07
N ALA A 43 -21.29 -1.01 -9.48
CA ALA A 43 -20.47 -1.45 -8.36
C ALA A 43 -19.01 -1.67 -8.78
N ILE A 44 -18.77 -2.24 -9.96
CA ILE A 44 -17.43 -2.43 -10.52
C ILE A 44 -16.77 -1.09 -10.89
N GLU A 45 -17.50 -0.15 -11.52
CA GLU A 45 -16.99 1.21 -11.76
C GLU A 45 -16.65 1.93 -10.45
N GLY A 46 -17.51 1.80 -9.44
CA GLY A 46 -17.25 2.36 -8.11
C GLY A 46 -16.00 1.76 -7.45
N LEU A 47 -15.76 0.46 -7.63
CA LEU A 47 -14.51 -0.19 -7.21
C LEU A 47 -13.31 0.30 -8.02
N GLY A 48 -13.44 0.51 -9.33
CA GLY A 48 -12.37 1.04 -10.17
C GLY A 48 -11.89 2.42 -9.71
N HIS A 49 -12.80 3.30 -9.30
CA HIS A 49 -12.45 4.58 -8.69
C HIS A 49 -11.82 4.47 -7.30
N MET A 50 -12.06 3.37 -6.57
CA MET A 50 -11.32 3.10 -5.33
C MET A 50 -9.90 2.59 -5.61
N VAL A 51 -9.67 1.89 -6.73
CA VAL A 51 -8.32 1.43 -7.11
C VAL A 51 -7.42 2.61 -7.50
N ASP A 52 -7.96 3.65 -8.15
CA ASP A 52 -7.21 4.90 -8.39
C ASP A 52 -6.89 5.66 -7.08
N PHE A 53 -7.66 5.43 -6.01
CA PHE A 53 -7.34 5.92 -4.65
C PHE A 53 -6.25 5.09 -3.94
N MET A 54 -5.88 3.94 -4.50
CA MET A 54 -4.90 3.01 -3.92
C MET A 54 -3.54 3.04 -4.61
N VAL A 55 -3.36 3.82 -5.68
CA VAL A 55 -2.02 4.05 -6.23
C VAL A 55 -1.32 5.03 -5.31
N PRO A 56 -0.24 4.62 -4.60
CA PRO A 56 0.47 5.56 -3.76
C PRO A 56 0.98 6.72 -4.59
N VAL A 57 0.85 7.93 -4.04
CA VAL A 57 1.60 9.05 -4.58
C VAL A 57 3.06 8.80 -4.25
N VAL A 58 3.86 8.57 -5.29
CA VAL A 58 5.31 8.39 -5.20
C VAL A 58 5.97 9.73 -5.48
N ALA A 59 6.88 10.13 -4.61
CA ALA A 59 7.68 11.35 -4.77
C ALA A 59 9.10 11.11 -4.28
N ASN A 60 10.06 11.64 -5.02
CA ASN A 60 11.46 11.72 -4.59
C ASN A 60 11.68 13.11 -4.00
N HIS A 61 12.48 13.20 -2.94
CA HIS A 61 12.72 14.47 -2.24
C HIS A 61 14.20 14.84 -2.31
N GLU A 62 14.46 16.15 -2.39
CA GLU A 62 15.78 16.70 -2.08
C GLU A 62 15.92 16.84 -0.55
N VAL A 63 17.15 17.00 -0.06
CA VAL A 63 17.44 17.10 1.38
C VAL A 63 16.64 18.25 2.04
N ASP A 64 16.60 19.42 1.39
CA ASP A 64 15.93 20.62 1.91
C ASP A 64 14.40 20.45 2.04
N ASP A 65 13.79 19.59 1.21
CA ASP A 65 12.35 19.31 1.27
C ASP A 65 12.00 18.48 2.51
N LEU A 66 12.91 17.58 2.91
CA LEU A 66 12.68 16.65 4.00
C LEU A 66 12.76 17.28 5.38
N ASP A 67 13.62 18.28 5.58
CA ASP A 67 13.73 18.97 6.87
C ASP A 67 12.37 19.52 7.34
N ASN A 68 11.61 20.10 6.40
CA ASN A 68 10.27 20.61 6.69
C ASN A 68 9.24 19.49 6.88
N MET A 69 9.42 18.35 6.23
CA MET A 69 8.50 17.22 6.29
C MET A 69 8.70 16.35 7.54
N LEU A 70 9.94 16.16 7.95
CA LEU A 70 10.35 15.25 9.03
C LEU A 70 10.39 15.96 10.38
N GLY A 71 10.56 17.29 10.41
CA GLY A 71 10.66 18.07 11.64
C GLY A 71 12.02 17.98 12.33
N PHE A 72 13.02 17.40 11.66
CA PHE A 72 14.42 17.41 12.05
C PHE A 72 15.30 17.56 10.80
N SER A 73 16.54 18.00 10.98
CA SER A 73 17.50 18.12 9.89
C SER A 73 18.40 16.89 9.81
N LEU A 74 18.71 16.46 8.59
CA LEU A 74 19.71 15.41 8.36
C LEU A 74 21.12 15.91 8.75
N PRO A 75 22.07 15.01 9.06
CA PRO A 75 23.45 15.41 9.38
C PRO A 75 24.11 16.22 8.24
N GLU A 76 24.90 17.24 8.58
CA GLU A 76 25.50 18.16 7.59
C GLU A 76 26.43 17.48 6.57
N ASN A 77 27.02 16.34 6.95
CA ASN A 77 28.00 15.61 6.14
C ASN A 77 27.38 14.44 5.34
N VAL A 78 26.07 14.50 5.09
CA VAL A 78 25.38 13.48 4.29
C VAL A 78 25.86 13.50 2.84
N SER A 79 26.10 12.31 2.31
CA SER A 79 26.44 12.06 0.91
C SER A 79 25.64 10.88 0.36
N ASP A 80 25.63 10.73 -0.97
CA ASP A 80 24.92 9.63 -1.67
C ASP A 80 23.47 9.46 -1.19
N PHE A 81 22.79 10.61 -1.11
CA PHE A 81 21.44 10.73 -0.59
C PHE A 81 20.40 10.29 -1.63
N HIS A 82 19.49 9.42 -1.22
CA HIS A 82 18.32 8.98 -1.98
C HIS A 82 17.10 9.00 -1.07
N SER A 83 15.95 9.35 -1.63
CA SER A 83 14.69 9.22 -0.92
C SER A 83 13.53 8.96 -1.85
N THR A 84 12.56 8.21 -1.33
CA THR A 84 11.25 8.01 -1.93
C THR A 84 10.21 8.05 -0.82
N SER A 85 9.08 8.71 -1.06
CA SER A 85 7.91 8.60 -0.19
C SER A 85 6.72 7.98 -0.91
N TYR A 86 5.96 7.18 -0.17
CA TYR A 86 4.67 6.64 -0.57
C TYR A 86 3.60 7.17 0.39
N SER A 87 2.56 7.80 -0.15
CA SER A 87 1.41 8.25 0.65
C SER A 87 0.20 7.36 0.37
N PHE A 88 -0.39 6.81 1.43
CA PHE A 88 -1.56 5.94 1.39
C PHE A 88 -2.63 6.43 2.37
N MET A 89 -3.79 6.89 1.86
CA MET A 89 -4.90 7.38 2.67
C MET A 89 -4.50 8.48 3.69
N GLN A 90 -4.16 8.09 4.93
CA GLN A 90 -3.78 8.97 6.03
C GLN A 90 -2.31 8.77 6.47
N GLU A 91 -1.65 7.74 5.97
CA GLU A 91 -0.27 7.43 6.32
C GLU A 91 0.67 7.85 5.18
N ARG A 92 1.87 8.27 5.56
CA ARG A 92 2.99 8.52 4.67
C ARG A 92 4.17 7.70 5.15
N VAL A 93 4.75 6.92 4.26
CA VAL A 93 6.00 6.18 4.47
C VAL A 93 7.08 6.84 3.65
N ILE A 94 8.17 7.25 4.29
CA ILE A 94 9.32 7.89 3.65
C ILE A 94 10.52 6.97 3.87
N GLY A 95 11.10 6.45 2.80
CA GLY A 95 12.36 5.73 2.83
C GLY A 95 13.49 6.67 2.42
N MET A 96 14.58 6.63 3.16
CA MET A 96 15.80 7.38 2.88
C MET A 96 17.00 6.46 2.94
N ARG A 97 17.97 6.71 2.07
CA ARG A 97 19.32 6.17 2.17
C ARG A 97 20.33 7.28 2.07
N PHE A 98 21.35 7.25 2.92
CA PHE A 98 22.49 8.15 2.82
C PHE A 98 23.73 7.60 3.49
N SER A 99 24.87 8.19 3.19
CA SER A 99 26.15 7.90 3.84
C SER A 99 26.62 9.09 4.68
N PHE A 100 27.16 8.81 5.87
CA PHE A 100 27.78 9.83 6.72
C PHE A 100 28.88 9.26 7.64
N PRO A 101 29.71 10.13 8.25
CA PRO A 101 30.80 9.69 9.13
C PRO A 101 30.35 8.87 10.34
N ALA A 102 31.03 7.75 10.61
CA ALA A 102 30.67 6.84 11.70
C ALA A 102 30.55 7.51 13.09
N ASN A 103 31.31 8.58 13.34
CA ASN A 103 31.31 9.31 14.60
C ASN A 103 30.06 10.17 14.84
N ASP A 104 29.22 10.38 13.82
CA ASP A 104 28.01 11.21 13.94
C ASP A 104 26.76 10.36 14.29
N LEU A 105 26.90 9.01 14.40
CA LEU A 105 25.77 8.10 14.56
C LEU A 105 25.05 8.29 15.90
N ASP A 106 25.81 8.47 16.97
CA ASP A 106 25.25 8.66 18.32
C ASP A 106 24.44 9.98 18.38
N GLU A 107 24.94 11.05 17.77
CA GLU A 107 24.22 12.32 17.70
C GLU A 107 22.94 12.20 16.87
N PHE A 108 23.02 11.52 15.72
CA PHE A 108 21.88 11.31 14.84
C PHE A 108 20.79 10.44 15.48
N THR A 109 21.15 9.35 16.16
CA THR A 109 20.17 8.49 16.85
C THR A 109 19.48 9.21 18.02
N MET A 110 20.22 10.04 18.78
CA MET A 110 19.60 10.89 19.79
C MET A 110 18.65 11.93 19.21
N LEU A 111 19.00 12.53 18.05
CA LEU A 111 18.13 13.48 17.35
C LEU A 111 16.79 12.83 16.96
N LEU A 112 16.83 11.58 16.52
CA LEU A 112 15.65 10.78 16.22
C LEU A 112 14.87 10.33 17.47
N GLY A 113 15.42 10.49 18.67
CA GLY A 113 14.77 10.14 19.94
C GLY A 113 15.14 8.77 20.51
N PHE A 114 16.09 8.05 19.91
CA PHE A 114 16.59 6.80 20.46
C PHE A 114 17.35 7.07 21.77
N THR A 115 16.90 6.44 22.86
CA THR A 115 17.57 6.52 24.17
C THR A 115 18.37 5.27 24.52
N GLU A 116 18.06 4.15 23.86
CA GLU A 116 18.76 2.88 24.00
C GLU A 116 19.69 2.67 22.81
N PRO A 117 20.83 1.96 22.99
CA PRO A 117 21.72 1.62 21.88
C PRO A 117 21.01 0.79 20.81
N LEU A 118 21.41 0.98 19.55
CA LEU A 118 20.96 0.13 18.44
C LEU A 118 21.42 -1.32 18.64
N GLU A 119 20.62 -2.26 18.16
CA GLU A 119 20.86 -3.69 18.32
C GLU A 119 21.62 -4.27 17.13
N ALA A 120 22.67 -5.05 17.41
CA ALA A 120 23.49 -5.67 16.37
C ALA A 120 22.73 -6.76 15.60
N GLY A 121 22.82 -6.72 14.26
CA GLY A 121 22.19 -7.68 13.36
C GLY A 121 20.67 -7.55 13.23
N VAL A 122 20.08 -6.49 13.78
CA VAL A 122 18.64 -6.22 13.68
C VAL A 122 18.38 -5.33 12.45
N ASN A 123 17.45 -5.76 11.60
CA ASN A 123 16.95 -4.97 10.48
C ASN A 123 15.46 -4.66 10.66
N PRO A 124 15.09 -3.51 11.25
CA PRO A 124 13.69 -3.15 11.43
C PRO A 124 13.02 -2.75 10.10
N THR A 125 13.79 -2.39 9.08
CA THR A 125 13.25 -1.93 7.80
C THR A 125 12.78 -3.07 6.89
N GLU A 126 13.03 -4.34 7.26
CA GLU A 126 12.66 -5.53 6.49
C GLU A 126 11.16 -5.57 6.13
N ASN A 127 10.29 -5.09 7.04
CA ASN A 127 8.84 -5.02 6.80
C ASN A 127 8.45 -4.05 5.67
N HIS A 128 9.37 -3.19 5.22
CA HIS A 128 9.16 -2.21 4.17
C HIS A 128 9.90 -2.54 2.87
N ASN A 129 10.64 -3.66 2.81
CA ASN A 129 11.43 -4.03 1.62
C ASN A 129 10.57 -4.13 0.35
N ASP A 130 9.37 -4.71 0.45
CA ASP A 130 8.45 -4.80 -0.69
C ASP A 130 8.03 -3.43 -1.23
N LEU A 131 7.98 -2.40 -0.36
CA LEU A 131 7.61 -1.05 -0.74
C LEU A 131 8.71 -0.39 -1.58
N PHE A 132 9.97 -0.62 -1.23
CA PHE A 132 11.15 -0.05 -1.88
C PHE A 132 11.83 -1.01 -2.86
N ALA A 133 11.23 -2.16 -3.18
CA ALA A 133 11.85 -3.20 -4.00
C ALA A 133 12.22 -2.76 -5.44
N ASN A 134 11.66 -1.65 -5.92
CA ASN A 134 11.98 -1.08 -7.24
C ASN A 134 13.06 0.00 -7.18
N GLU A 135 13.52 0.36 -5.98
CA GLU A 135 14.55 1.35 -5.75
C GLU A 135 15.92 0.65 -5.73
N ASP A 136 16.77 0.94 -6.70
CA ASP A 136 18.08 0.29 -6.85
C ASP A 136 19.05 0.58 -5.70
N TRP A 137 18.81 1.69 -5.01
CA TRP A 137 19.54 2.11 -3.82
C TRP A 137 19.06 1.41 -2.53
N TRP A 138 17.93 0.72 -2.51
CA TRP A 138 17.42 0.03 -1.31
C TRP A 138 18.03 -1.37 -1.15
N GLN A 139 19.19 -1.46 -0.50
CA GLN A 139 19.99 -2.70 -0.41
C GLN A 139 20.25 -3.12 1.05
N THR A 140 19.20 -3.27 1.85
CA THR A 140 19.35 -3.62 3.28
C THR A 140 19.73 -5.08 3.53
N GLU A 141 19.59 -5.96 2.53
CA GLU A 141 19.86 -7.40 2.65
C GLU A 141 21.34 -7.78 2.42
N ASP A 142 22.13 -6.88 1.83
CA ASP A 142 23.48 -7.18 1.34
C ASP A 142 24.60 -6.96 2.38
N THR A 143 24.27 -6.63 3.63
CA THR A 143 25.25 -6.34 4.69
C THR A 143 25.38 -7.45 5.74
N ASN A 144 26.62 -7.69 6.16
CA ASN A 144 26.96 -8.66 7.23
C ASN A 144 27.28 -7.99 8.57
N VAL A 145 27.46 -6.67 8.61
CA VAL A 145 27.81 -5.91 9.81
C VAL A 145 26.85 -4.75 9.91
N SER A 146 25.85 -4.89 10.77
CA SER A 146 24.79 -3.90 10.89
C SER A 146 24.29 -3.74 12.32
N VAL A 147 23.69 -2.59 12.56
CA VAL A 147 22.91 -2.30 13.77
C VAL A 147 21.58 -1.67 13.35
N GLY A 148 20.54 -1.86 14.15
CA GLY A 148 19.25 -1.25 13.87
C GLY A 148 18.36 -1.12 15.10
N GLY A 149 17.27 -0.38 14.94
CA GLY A 149 16.30 -0.17 15.99
C GLY A 149 15.06 0.57 15.50
N THR A 150 13.97 0.40 16.25
CA THR A 150 12.71 1.11 16.02
C THR A 150 12.47 2.11 17.14
N PHE A 151 12.07 3.32 16.80
CA PHE A 151 11.58 4.32 17.75
C PHE A 151 10.18 4.80 17.34
N SER A 152 9.37 5.14 18.33
CA SER A 152 8.02 5.68 18.11
C SER A 152 7.79 6.87 19.03
N GLU A 153 7.42 8.00 18.44
CA GLU A 153 7.02 9.19 19.18
C GLU A 153 5.49 9.26 19.27
N TRP A 154 4.97 9.26 20.49
CA TRP A 154 3.55 9.44 20.77
C TRP A 154 3.16 10.93 20.70
N SER A 155 3.39 11.56 19.54
CA SER A 155 2.93 12.91 19.24
C SER A 155 1.56 12.88 18.52
N ALA A 156 0.98 14.05 18.24
CA ALA A 156 -0.33 14.15 17.58
C ALA A 156 -0.38 13.58 16.15
N ALA A 157 0.79 13.36 15.52
CA ALA A 157 0.93 12.83 14.16
C ALA A 157 1.63 11.45 14.11
N GLN A 158 1.64 10.74 15.24
CA GLN A 158 2.25 9.40 15.47
C GLN A 158 3.38 9.07 14.49
N THR A 159 4.60 9.43 14.86
CA THR A 159 5.76 9.19 13.99
C THR A 159 6.55 7.97 14.45
N TYR A 160 6.83 7.08 13.50
CA TYR A 160 7.65 5.89 13.70
C TYR A 160 8.91 5.97 12.86
N TYR A 161 10.03 5.55 13.44
CA TYR A 161 11.33 5.51 12.82
C TYR A 161 11.87 4.09 12.88
N ASP A 162 12.07 3.46 11.73
CA ASP A 162 12.86 2.24 11.60
C ASP A 162 14.22 2.61 11.03
N LEU A 163 15.27 2.42 11.84
CA LEU A 163 16.64 2.77 11.49
C LEU A 163 17.46 1.50 11.30
N PHE A 164 18.13 1.40 10.17
CA PHE A 164 19.09 0.35 9.86
C PHE A 164 20.41 0.96 9.37
N VAL A 165 21.52 0.50 9.93
CA VAL A 165 22.85 1.06 9.67
C VAL A 165 23.79 -0.06 9.25
N ASP A 166 24.32 0.04 8.04
CA ASP A 166 25.41 -0.79 7.56
C ASP A 166 26.76 -0.20 8.01
N GLN A 167 27.50 -1.00 8.76
CA GLN A 167 28.79 -0.65 9.37
C GLN A 167 29.96 -1.39 8.70
N THR A 168 29.79 -1.88 7.47
CA THR A 168 30.84 -2.57 6.71
C THR A 168 32.09 -1.70 6.54
N ASP A 169 31.93 -0.38 6.33
CA ASP A 169 33.02 0.59 6.38
C ASP A 169 33.04 1.30 7.76
N PRO A 170 34.10 1.13 8.58
CA PRO A 170 34.16 1.73 9.91
C PRO A 170 34.37 3.25 9.91
N ALA A 171 34.67 3.87 8.76
CA ALA A 171 34.83 5.32 8.65
C ALA A 171 33.56 6.01 8.11
N GLN A 172 32.71 5.29 7.39
CA GLN A 172 31.51 5.79 6.72
C GLN A 172 30.40 4.77 6.84
N TYR A 173 29.29 5.15 7.46
CA TYR A 173 28.13 4.28 7.56
C TYR A 173 27.14 4.58 6.45
N ILE A 174 26.44 3.54 5.98
CA ILE A 174 25.27 3.68 5.12
C ILE A 174 24.05 3.51 6.02
N VAL A 175 23.18 4.50 6.00
CA VAL A 175 21.97 4.53 6.81
C VAL A 175 20.76 4.42 5.94
N TYR A 176 19.86 3.53 6.35
CA TYR A 176 18.53 3.35 5.81
C TYR A 176 17.55 3.76 6.92
N LEU A 177 16.72 4.74 6.62
CA LEU A 177 15.73 5.26 7.55
C LEU A 177 14.35 5.20 6.91
N VAL A 178 13.43 4.50 7.55
CA VAL A 178 12.01 4.56 7.23
C VAL A 178 11.31 5.43 8.26
N VAL A 179 10.59 6.43 7.79
CA VAL A 179 9.75 7.29 8.61
C VAL A 179 8.29 7.05 8.23
N VAL A 180 7.48 6.63 9.19
CA VAL A 180 6.03 6.50 9.02
C VAL A 180 5.34 7.61 9.80
N GLN A 181 4.51 8.40 9.12
CA GLN A 181 3.70 9.47 9.70
C GLN A 181 2.23 9.19 9.41
N GLY A 182 1.33 9.27 10.41
CA GLY A 182 -0.10 8.96 10.25
C GLY A 182 -0.97 9.39 11.42
#